data_AF-A0A7S0C2B2-F1
#
_entry.id   AF-A0A7S0C2B2-F1
#
_cell.length_a   1.000
_cell.length_b   1.000
_cell.length_c   1.000
_cell.angle_alpha   90.00
_cell.angle_beta   90.00
_cell.angle_gamma   90.00
#
_symmetry.space_group_name_H-M   'P 1'
#
loop_
_entity.id
_entity.type
_entity.pdbx_description
1 polymer ?
#
loop_
_entity_poly.entity_id
_entity_poly.type
_entity_poly.pdbx_seq_one_letter_code
_entity_poly.pdbx_strand_id
1 'polypeptide(L)'
;AAKKFETLLSLYHDDLSKADVRRVTFIMGQTGGNGGTAVNSMPTIFTYRAQKEFREDSLFRNIEPDNAYHLDLTRLAKNFSVRSLDSRHTTTGHVHLYRATPKITAWVKDQKASKLPRIFVRALTFVSEFTSSSFERTLVDALNALDVCPQNGGSDNHLFINIVSDYEQVVDPSVVEQVVASILKRHRERVARLAVAEVETRVVCCLSSDTPPIAI
;
A
#
# COMPACT_ATOMS: atom_id res chain seq x y z
N ALA A 1 -17.29 -13.80 -4.64
CA ALA A 1 -16.05 -14.48 -5.05
C ALA A 1 -15.30 -15.02 -3.83
N ALA A 2 -14.80 -14.16 -2.94
CA ALA A 2 -14.00 -14.53 -1.76
C ALA A 2 -14.44 -15.79 -1.00
N LYS A 3 -15.69 -15.83 -0.50
CA LYS A 3 -16.21 -16.99 0.25
C LYS A 3 -16.25 -18.29 -0.57
N LYS A 4 -16.51 -18.19 -1.89
CA LYS A 4 -16.54 -19.37 -2.77
C LYS A 4 -15.15 -19.99 -2.91
N PHE A 5 -14.11 -19.16 -3.07
CA PHE A 5 -12.73 -19.63 -3.10
C PHE A 5 -12.31 -20.21 -1.74
N GLU A 6 -12.74 -19.61 -0.63
CA GLU A 6 -12.48 -20.16 0.71
C GLU A 6 -13.11 -21.55 0.88
N THR A 7 -14.36 -21.73 0.46
CA THR A 7 -15.01 -23.06 0.44
C THR A 7 -14.27 -24.04 -0.47
N LEU A 8 -13.79 -23.60 -1.63
CA LEU A 8 -12.99 -24.45 -2.53
C LEU A 8 -11.69 -24.88 -1.85
N LEU A 9 -10.94 -23.95 -1.26
CA LEU A 9 -9.67 -24.25 -0.60
C LEU A 9 -9.83 -25.15 0.63
N SER A 10 -10.96 -25.05 1.35
CA SER A 10 -11.22 -25.95 2.47
C SER A 10 -11.33 -27.42 2.07
N LEU A 11 -11.73 -27.72 0.82
CA LEU A 11 -11.78 -29.09 0.31
C LEU A 11 -10.40 -29.69 0.05
N TYR A 12 -9.39 -28.84 -0.18
CA TYR A 12 -8.02 -29.24 -0.50
C TYR A 12 -7.02 -28.90 0.61
N HIS A 13 -7.51 -28.56 1.82
CA HIS A 13 -6.67 -28.04 2.90
C HIS A 13 -5.49 -28.98 3.24
N ASP A 14 -5.76 -30.28 3.33
CA ASP A 14 -4.74 -31.28 3.69
C ASP A 14 -3.69 -31.45 2.59
N ASP A 15 -4.12 -31.40 1.32
CA ASP A 15 -3.22 -31.51 0.17
C ASP A 15 -2.32 -30.27 0.04
N LEU A 16 -2.90 -29.08 0.23
CA LEU A 16 -2.16 -27.82 0.24
C LEU A 16 -1.13 -27.79 1.38
N SER A 17 -1.48 -28.33 2.56
CA SER A 17 -0.59 -28.41 3.72
C SER A 17 0.54 -29.41 3.49
N LYS A 18 0.24 -30.59 2.93
CA LYS A 18 1.26 -31.60 2.58
C LYS A 18 2.25 -31.09 1.54
N ALA A 19 1.80 -30.22 0.63
CA ALA A 19 2.64 -29.62 -0.41
C ALA A 19 3.39 -28.35 0.03
N ASP A 20 3.34 -27.97 1.31
CA ASP A 20 3.95 -26.73 1.87
C ASP A 20 3.55 -25.45 1.10
N VAL A 21 2.29 -25.38 0.65
CA VAL A 21 1.79 -24.22 -0.08
C VAL A 21 1.61 -23.05 0.89
N ARG A 22 2.49 -22.05 0.80
CA ARG A 22 2.44 -20.87 1.70
C ARG A 22 1.25 -19.95 1.43
N ARG A 23 0.84 -19.84 0.17
CA ARG A 23 -0.25 -18.96 -0.27
C ARG A 23 -0.89 -19.45 -1.57
N VAL A 24 -2.19 -19.23 -1.70
CA VAL A 24 -2.95 -19.40 -2.95
C VAL A 24 -3.57 -18.06 -3.32
N THR A 25 -3.44 -17.66 -4.58
CA THR A 25 -3.98 -16.38 -5.07
C THR A 25 -4.88 -16.61 -6.27
N PHE A 26 -6.09 -16.06 -6.21
CA PHE A 26 -7.04 -16.06 -7.31
C PHE A 26 -7.06 -14.66 -7.94
N ILE A 27 -6.88 -14.62 -9.26
CA ILE A 27 -6.96 -13.40 -10.06
C ILE A 27 -8.24 -13.49 -10.88
N MET A 28 -9.14 -12.54 -10.69
CA MET A 28 -10.42 -12.48 -11.39
C MET A 28 -10.44 -11.27 -12.30
N GLY A 29 -10.40 -11.51 -13.61
CA GLY A 29 -10.56 -10.47 -14.62
C GLY A 29 -11.94 -9.81 -14.53
N GLN A 30 -11.98 -8.51 -14.76
CA GLN A 30 -13.22 -7.75 -14.84
C GLN A 30 -13.69 -7.75 -16.30
N THR A 31 -14.56 -8.68 -16.68
CA THR A 31 -15.24 -8.63 -17.97
C THR A 31 -16.31 -7.54 -17.91
N GLY A 32 -16.00 -6.35 -18.43
CA GLY A 32 -17.00 -5.29 -18.64
C GLY A 32 -18.12 -5.79 -19.55
N GLY A 33 -19.36 -5.50 -19.15
CA GLY A 33 -20.59 -6.02 -19.75
C GLY A 33 -20.87 -5.59 -21.18
N ASN A 34 -21.89 -6.23 -21.76
CA ASN A 34 -22.44 -6.01 -23.09
C ASN A 34 -22.39 -4.54 -23.55
N GLY A 35 -21.62 -4.27 -24.62
CA GLY A 35 -21.73 -3.06 -25.44
C GLY A 35 -20.71 -1.97 -25.16
N GLY A 36 -19.71 -1.84 -26.04
CA GLY A 36 -19.21 -0.54 -26.50
C GLY A 36 -17.93 0.02 -25.87
N THR A 37 -17.67 -0.14 -24.58
CA THR A 37 -16.45 0.42 -23.95
C THR A 37 -16.00 -0.44 -22.78
N ALA A 38 -15.07 -1.35 -23.05
CA ALA A 38 -14.34 -2.06 -22.00
C ALA A 38 -13.53 -1.03 -21.21
N VAL A 39 -14.05 -0.56 -20.08
CA VAL A 39 -13.24 0.12 -19.08
C VAL A 39 -12.22 -0.94 -18.62
N ASN A 40 -10.94 -0.73 -18.96
CA ASN A 40 -9.81 -1.54 -18.51
C ASN A 40 -9.76 -1.50 -16.97
N SER A 41 -10.56 -2.35 -16.34
CA SER A 41 -10.69 -2.42 -14.89
C SER A 41 -9.66 -3.41 -14.37
N MET A 42 -8.91 -3.00 -13.34
CA MET A 42 -7.88 -3.83 -12.72
C MET A 42 -8.48 -5.18 -12.26
N PRO A 43 -7.75 -6.28 -12.43
CA PRO A 43 -8.21 -7.57 -11.96
C PRO A 43 -8.39 -7.55 -10.44
N THR A 44 -9.38 -8.26 -9.95
CA THR A 44 -9.58 -8.44 -8.51
C THR A 44 -8.73 -9.59 -8.03
N ILE A 45 -7.84 -9.33 -7.07
CA ILE A 45 -6.88 -10.31 -6.55
C ILE A 45 -7.31 -10.70 -5.13
N PHE A 46 -7.44 -12.01 -4.89
CA PHE A 46 -7.76 -12.60 -3.59
C PHE A 46 -6.61 -13.48 -3.15
N THR A 47 -6.05 -13.23 -1.97
CA THR A 47 -4.90 -13.99 -1.44
C THR A 47 -5.29 -14.73 -0.17
N TYR A 48 -4.95 -16.02 -0.12
CA TYR A 48 -5.25 -16.95 0.98
C TYR A 48 -3.93 -17.51 1.48
N ARG A 49 -3.58 -17.29 2.76
CA ARG A 49 -2.28 -17.67 3.32
C ARG A 49 -2.40 -18.86 4.26
N ALA A 50 -1.41 -19.75 4.26
CA ALA A 50 -1.34 -20.89 5.18
C ALA A 50 -1.38 -20.45 6.66
N GLN A 51 -0.74 -19.33 6.99
CA GLN A 51 -0.78 -18.72 8.33
C GLN A 51 -2.20 -18.35 8.81
N LYS A 52 -3.16 -18.25 7.90
CA LYS A 52 -4.57 -17.97 8.17
C LYS A 52 -5.47 -19.15 7.80
N GLU A 53 -4.93 -20.38 7.79
CA GLU A 53 -5.68 -21.60 7.43
C GLU A 53 -6.36 -21.50 6.06
N PHE A 54 -5.68 -20.85 5.10
CA PHE A 54 -6.23 -20.55 3.78
C PHE A 54 -7.57 -19.79 3.81
N ARG A 55 -7.79 -18.92 4.81
CA ARG A 55 -8.84 -17.89 4.80
C ARG A 55 -8.35 -16.63 4.09
N GLU A 56 -9.29 -15.87 3.52
CA GLU A 56 -8.94 -14.68 2.74
C GLU A 56 -8.22 -13.63 3.61
N ASP A 57 -7.06 -13.16 3.14
CA ASP A 57 -6.38 -12.02 3.71
C ASP A 57 -6.82 -10.72 3.05
N SER A 58 -7.96 -10.18 3.50
CA SER A 58 -8.55 -8.96 2.94
C SER A 58 -7.67 -7.70 3.05
N LEU A 59 -6.60 -7.73 3.84
CA LEU A 59 -5.60 -6.64 3.89
C LEU A 59 -4.81 -6.49 2.58
N PHE A 60 -4.63 -7.60 1.87
CA PHE A 60 -3.87 -7.70 0.62
C PHE A 60 -4.78 -7.92 -0.59
N ARG A 61 -6.07 -7.58 -0.47
CA ARG A 61 -7.00 -7.64 -1.60
C ARG A 61 -6.56 -6.65 -2.69
N ASN A 62 -6.64 -7.08 -3.95
CA ASN A 62 -6.22 -6.31 -5.13
C ASN A 62 -4.74 -5.92 -5.13
N ILE A 63 -3.92 -6.67 -4.40
CA ILE A 63 -2.47 -6.50 -4.36
C ILE A 63 -1.85 -7.82 -4.77
N GLU A 64 -0.92 -7.77 -5.72
CA GLU A 64 -0.12 -8.96 -6.02
C GLU A 64 0.67 -9.37 -4.78
N PRO A 65 0.68 -10.67 -4.43
CA PRO A 65 1.34 -11.15 -3.22
C PRO A 65 2.81 -10.74 -3.10
N ASP A 66 3.52 -10.61 -4.22
CA ASP A 66 4.91 -10.16 -4.26
C ASP A 66 5.02 -8.64 -4.08
N ASN A 67 4.00 -7.86 -4.42
CA ASN A 67 4.01 -6.42 -4.18
C ASN A 67 3.54 -6.05 -2.76
N ALA A 68 2.88 -6.97 -2.05
CA ALA A 68 2.32 -6.73 -0.73
C ALA A 68 3.36 -6.33 0.34
N TYR A 69 4.58 -6.87 0.27
CA TYR A 69 5.62 -6.55 1.26
C TYR A 69 6.10 -5.09 1.13
N HIS A 70 6.01 -4.50 -0.07
CA HIS A 70 6.41 -3.11 -0.30
C HIS A 70 5.51 -2.10 0.41
N LEU A 71 4.33 -2.49 0.91
CA LEU A 71 3.41 -1.60 1.62
C LEU A 71 3.71 -1.47 3.12
N ASP A 72 4.61 -2.30 3.65
CA ASP A 72 5.06 -2.34 5.05
C ASP A 72 3.91 -2.39 6.10
N LEU A 73 2.86 -3.15 5.80
CA LEU A 73 1.68 -3.27 6.69
C LEU A 73 2.01 -3.97 8.02
N THR A 74 3.07 -4.79 8.05
CA THR A 74 3.53 -5.49 9.26
C THR A 74 3.94 -4.49 10.34
N ARG A 75 4.51 -3.34 9.96
CA ARG A 75 4.88 -2.27 10.91
C ARG A 75 3.66 -1.66 11.58
N LEU A 76 2.58 -1.46 10.81
CA LEU A 76 1.30 -0.95 11.31
C LEU A 76 0.59 -1.92 12.24
N ALA A 77 0.58 -3.21 11.88
CA ALA A 77 -0.14 -4.25 12.62
C ALA A 77 0.32 -4.40 14.08
N LYS A 78 1.54 -3.94 14.44
CA LYS A 78 2.04 -3.95 15.82
C LYS A 78 1.23 -3.02 16.74
N ASN A 79 0.86 -1.84 16.25
CA ASN A 79 0.24 -0.78 17.06
C ASN A 79 -1.23 -0.51 16.69
N PHE A 80 -1.69 -0.98 15.53
CA PHE A 80 -3.01 -0.69 15.00
C PHE A 80 -3.77 -1.96 14.62
N SER A 81 -5.09 -1.92 14.78
CA SER A 81 -6.01 -2.80 14.08
C SER A 81 -6.29 -2.18 12.72
N VAL A 82 -5.79 -2.82 11.67
CA VAL A 82 -5.80 -2.29 10.30
C VAL A 82 -6.90 -2.99 9.51
N ARG A 83 -7.65 -2.21 8.72
CA ARG A 83 -8.64 -2.71 7.77
C ARG A 83 -8.45 -2.00 6.43
N SER A 84 -8.41 -2.78 5.34
CA SER A 84 -8.39 -2.22 3.99
C SER A 84 -9.71 -1.48 3.70
N LEU A 85 -9.57 -0.27 3.14
CA LEU A 85 -10.66 0.49 2.55
C LEU A 85 -10.56 0.25 1.06
N ASP A 86 -11.42 -0.64 0.52
CA ASP A 86 -11.45 -1.10 -0.87
C ASP A 86 -10.83 -0.07 -1.84
N SER A 87 -9.66 -0.38 -2.43
CA SER A 87 -8.88 0.54 -3.27
C SER A 87 -9.48 0.81 -4.66
N ARG A 88 -10.77 0.49 -4.87
CA ARG A 88 -11.49 0.74 -6.12
C ARG A 88 -11.57 2.23 -6.49
N HIS A 89 -11.13 3.10 -5.58
CA HIS A 89 -11.08 4.54 -5.78
C HIS A 89 -9.90 5.00 -6.65
N THR A 90 -8.91 4.16 -6.93
CA THR A 90 -7.79 4.52 -7.82
C THR A 90 -7.76 3.66 -9.07
N THR A 91 -7.80 4.31 -10.24
CA THR A 91 -7.69 3.68 -11.56
C THR A 91 -6.33 3.02 -11.81
N THR A 92 -5.30 3.42 -11.06
CA THR A 92 -3.91 2.98 -11.26
C THR A 92 -3.54 1.72 -10.47
N GLY A 93 -4.32 1.31 -9.47
CA GLY A 93 -4.03 0.13 -8.64
C GLY A 93 -2.79 0.25 -7.73
N HIS A 94 -2.14 1.41 -7.70
CA HIS A 94 -0.88 1.66 -7.01
C HIS A 94 -1.03 2.31 -5.63
N VAL A 95 -2.25 2.70 -5.24
CA VAL A 95 -2.54 3.35 -3.95
C VAL A 95 -3.52 2.51 -3.15
N HIS A 96 -3.17 2.26 -1.90
CA HIS A 96 -3.95 1.43 -0.97
C HIS A 96 -4.27 2.24 0.28
N LEU A 97 -5.55 2.27 0.63
CA LEU A 97 -6.07 2.99 1.79
C LEU A 97 -6.39 2.00 2.90
N TYR A 98 -5.99 2.34 4.12
CA TYR A 98 -6.24 1.54 5.29
C TYR A 98 -6.80 2.39 6.42
N ARG A 99 -7.91 1.96 7.00
CA ARG A 99 -8.37 2.50 8.28
C ARG A 99 -7.63 1.77 9.39
N ALA A 100 -6.98 2.54 10.25
CA ALA A 100 -6.22 2.01 11.37
C ALA A 100 -6.78 2.56 12.68
N THR A 101 -7.25 1.66 13.53
CA THR A 101 -7.66 1.99 14.90
C THR A 101 -6.53 1.64 15.85
N PRO A 102 -6.05 2.59 16.68
CA PRO A 102 -5.02 2.31 17.68
C PRO A 102 -5.38 1.15 18.60
N LYS A 103 -4.44 0.25 18.88
CA LYS A 103 -4.59 -0.81 19.88
C LYS A 103 -4.32 -0.26 21.28
N ILE A 104 -4.91 -0.88 22.29
CA ILE A 104 -4.67 -0.56 23.71
C ILE A 104 -3.17 -0.62 24.04
N THR A 105 -2.45 -1.59 23.47
CA THR A 105 -1.00 -1.76 23.65
C THR A 105 -0.18 -0.57 23.15
N ALA A 106 -0.68 0.18 22.17
CA ALA A 106 -0.02 1.40 21.69
C ALA A 106 -0.17 2.54 22.71
N TRP A 107 -1.34 2.68 23.35
CA TRP A 107 -1.61 3.71 24.36
C TRP A 107 -0.82 3.52 25.64
N VAL A 108 -0.57 2.26 26.03
CA VAL A 108 0.24 1.96 27.21
C VAL A 108 1.69 2.43 27.00
N LYS A 109 2.19 2.38 25.76
CA LYS A 109 3.54 2.86 25.40
C LYS A 109 3.60 4.38 25.27
N ASP A 110 2.55 4.99 24.72
CA ASP A 110 2.44 6.45 24.58
C ASP A 110 1.05 6.93 24.98
N GLN A 111 0.95 7.47 26.19
CA GLN A 111 -0.31 7.98 26.74
C GLN A 111 -0.81 9.25 26.03
N LYS A 112 0.07 9.94 25.29
CA LYS A 112 -0.28 11.14 24.51
C LYS A 112 -0.78 10.79 23.11
N ALA A 113 -0.61 9.54 22.67
CA ALA A 113 -1.03 9.11 21.34
C ALA A 113 -2.55 9.24 21.17
N SER A 114 -2.96 9.78 20.02
CA SER A 114 -4.38 9.87 19.64
C SER A 114 -5.04 8.49 19.61
N LYS A 115 -6.23 8.40 20.22
CA LYS A 115 -7.07 7.19 20.24
C LYS A 115 -7.99 7.09 19.02
N LEU A 116 -8.09 8.16 18.23
CA LEU A 116 -8.98 8.21 17.09
C LEU A 116 -8.45 7.31 15.95
N PRO A 117 -9.35 6.67 15.18
CA PRO A 117 -8.96 6.01 13.94
C PRO A 117 -8.39 7.02 12.96
N ARG A 118 -7.37 6.61 12.21
CA ARG A 118 -6.72 7.41 11.17
C ARG A 118 -6.61 6.63 9.86
N ILE A 119 -6.34 7.35 8.77
CA ILE A 119 -6.11 6.75 7.46
C ILE A 119 -4.60 6.62 7.21
N PHE A 120 -4.17 5.41 6.86
CA PHE A 120 -2.86 5.16 6.27
C PHE A 120 -3.03 5.01 4.76
N VAL A 121 -2.38 5.89 4.01
CA VAL A 121 -2.26 5.81 2.56
C VAL A 121 -0.92 5.16 2.26
N ARG A 122 -0.92 4.04 1.52
CA ARG A 122 0.27 3.32 1.09
C ARG A 122 0.31 3.35 -0.43
N ALA A 123 1.26 4.09 -1.00
CA ALA A 123 1.45 4.21 -2.44
C ALA A 123 2.73 3.48 -2.87
N LEU A 124 2.63 2.71 -3.96
CA LEU A 124 3.71 1.91 -4.51
C LEU A 124 3.89 2.24 -5.99
N THR A 125 5.09 2.64 -6.39
CA THR A 125 5.40 2.88 -7.80
C THR A 125 6.68 2.16 -8.19
N PHE A 126 6.71 1.66 -9.43
CA PHE A 126 7.88 1.04 -10.05
C PHE A 126 8.37 1.98 -11.14
N VAL A 127 9.64 2.38 -11.05
CA VAL A 127 10.24 3.35 -11.98
C VAL A 127 11.64 2.90 -12.40
N SER A 128 11.99 3.13 -13.65
CA SER A 128 13.36 2.90 -14.12
C SER A 128 14.35 3.88 -13.48
N GLU A 129 13.89 5.11 -13.21
CA GLU A 129 14.70 6.18 -12.61
C GLU A 129 13.84 7.01 -11.66
N PHE A 130 14.43 7.42 -10.53
CA PHE A 130 13.81 8.39 -9.64
C PHE A 130 13.78 9.77 -10.31
N THR A 131 12.59 10.33 -10.48
CA THR A 131 12.42 11.67 -11.05
C THR A 131 11.43 12.47 -10.21
N SER A 132 11.55 13.80 -10.26
CA SER A 132 10.60 14.71 -9.61
C SER A 132 9.16 14.46 -10.08
N SER A 133 8.97 14.16 -11.36
CA SER A 133 7.64 13.92 -11.94
C SER A 133 7.04 12.59 -11.48
N SER A 134 7.85 11.52 -11.35
CA SER A 134 7.35 10.24 -10.87
C SER A 134 6.90 10.33 -9.41
N PHE A 135 7.71 10.93 -8.55
CA PHE A 135 7.33 11.16 -7.15
C PHE A 135 6.09 12.06 -7.03
N GLU A 136 6.06 13.20 -7.73
CA GLU A 136 4.93 14.12 -7.64
C GLU A 136 3.63 13.49 -8.12
N ARG A 137 3.67 12.70 -9.21
CA ARG A 137 2.50 11.95 -9.69
C ARG A 137 1.97 11.00 -8.62
N THR A 138 2.85 10.19 -8.01
CA THR A 138 2.46 9.24 -6.96
C THR A 138 1.90 9.96 -5.73
N LEU A 139 2.51 11.08 -5.33
CA LEU A 139 2.00 11.92 -4.24
C LEU A 139 0.59 12.43 -4.57
N VAL A 140 0.39 13.01 -5.75
CA VAL A 140 -0.91 13.57 -6.15
C VAL A 140 -1.98 12.48 -6.23
N ASP A 141 -1.66 11.30 -6.78
CA ASP A 141 -2.58 10.17 -6.83
C ASP A 141 -2.98 9.70 -5.42
N ALA A 142 -2.02 9.65 -4.50
CA ALA A 142 -2.27 9.27 -3.11
C ALA A 142 -3.14 10.31 -2.37
N LEU A 143 -2.88 11.60 -2.58
CA LEU A 143 -3.70 12.68 -2.02
C LEU A 143 -5.11 12.68 -2.63
N ASN A 144 -5.26 12.42 -3.94
CA ASN A 144 -6.56 12.28 -4.60
C ASN A 144 -7.36 11.13 -3.98
N ALA A 145 -6.74 9.97 -3.77
CA ALA A 145 -7.39 8.81 -3.16
C ALA A 145 -7.88 9.12 -1.74
N LEU A 146 -7.09 9.88 -0.97
CA LEU A 146 -7.47 10.30 0.39
C LEU A 146 -8.58 11.36 0.39
N ASP A 147 -8.59 12.28 -0.58
CA ASP A 147 -9.61 13.33 -0.72
C ASP A 147 -10.99 12.74 -0.99
N VAL A 148 -11.07 11.69 -1.84
CA VAL A 148 -12.33 11.02 -2.18
C VAL A 148 -12.73 9.92 -1.18
N CYS A 149 -11.91 9.66 -0.17
CA CYS A 149 -12.18 8.61 0.81
C CYS A 149 -13.27 9.07 1.80
N PRO A 150 -14.47 8.49 1.79
CA PRO A 150 -15.59 8.95 2.63
C PRO A 150 -15.37 8.70 4.12
N GLN A 151 -14.42 7.81 4.46
CA GLN A 151 -14.05 7.50 5.84
C GLN A 151 -12.96 8.44 6.39
N ASN A 152 -12.46 9.37 5.58
CA ASN A 152 -11.53 10.38 6.00
C ASN A 152 -12.28 11.47 6.80
N GLY A 153 -12.25 11.35 8.12
CA GLY A 153 -12.78 12.34 9.06
C GLY A 153 -11.97 12.42 10.35
N GLY A 154 -10.78 11.81 10.36
CA GLY A 154 -9.86 11.79 11.49
C GLY A 154 -8.73 12.79 11.31
N SER A 155 -7.95 12.97 12.37
CA SER A 155 -6.66 13.66 12.34
C SER A 155 -5.51 12.66 12.24
N ASP A 156 -4.30 13.17 12.01
CA ASP A 156 -3.06 12.40 12.04
C ASP A 156 -2.99 11.29 10.97
N ASN A 157 -3.52 11.56 9.78
CA ASN A 157 -3.37 10.66 8.65
C ASN A 157 -1.88 10.52 8.28
N HIS A 158 -1.52 9.39 7.69
CA HIS A 158 -0.14 9.09 7.32
C HIS A 158 -0.07 8.65 5.87
N LEU A 159 0.88 9.22 5.14
CA LEU A 159 1.17 8.86 3.76
C LEU A 159 2.52 8.16 3.71
N PHE A 160 2.57 6.98 3.12
CA PHE A 160 3.81 6.28 2.83
C PHE A 160 3.91 6.07 1.32
N ILE A 161 5.01 6.53 0.73
CA ILE A 161 5.32 6.36 -0.69
C ILE A 161 6.56 5.48 -0.80
N ASN A 162 6.42 4.33 -1.46
CA ASN A 162 7.55 3.46 -1.79
C ASN A 162 7.83 3.52 -3.28
N ILE A 163 8.99 4.06 -3.62
CA ILE A 163 9.49 4.13 -5.00
C ILE A 163 10.47 2.98 -5.16
N VAL A 164 10.02 1.95 -5.85
CA VAL A 164 10.86 0.80 -6.19
C VAL A 164 11.50 1.11 -7.53
N SER A 165 12.82 1.15 -7.55
CA SER A 165 13.60 1.37 -8.75
C SER A 165 14.56 0.21 -8.98
N ASP A 166 14.87 -0.03 -10.25
CA ASP A 166 15.79 -1.07 -10.67
C ASP A 166 17.19 -0.71 -10.14
N TYR A 167 17.84 -1.68 -9.48
CA TYR A 167 19.02 -1.49 -8.62
C TYR A 167 20.30 -0.98 -9.31
N GLU A 168 20.24 -0.67 -10.61
CA GLU A 168 21.41 -0.37 -11.43
C GLU A 168 21.75 1.12 -11.48
N GLN A 169 20.92 2.01 -10.92
CA GLN A 169 21.15 3.44 -10.97
C GLN A 169 21.73 4.03 -9.68
N VAL A 170 22.81 4.78 -9.86
CA VAL A 170 23.45 5.59 -8.82
C VAL A 170 22.55 6.80 -8.54
N VAL A 171 21.91 6.82 -7.37
CA VAL A 171 21.04 7.90 -6.93
C VAL A 171 21.59 8.43 -5.61
N ASP A 172 21.98 9.70 -5.57
CA ASP A 172 22.44 10.36 -4.36
C ASP A 172 21.25 10.62 -3.41
N PRO A 173 21.28 10.08 -2.18
CA PRO A 173 20.27 10.36 -1.15
C PRO A 173 19.96 11.86 -0.97
N SER A 174 20.98 12.71 -1.07
CA SER A 174 20.86 14.16 -0.90
C SER A 174 19.97 14.79 -1.97
N VAL A 175 20.06 14.28 -3.21
CA VAL A 175 19.24 14.73 -4.33
C VAL A 175 17.79 14.28 -4.14
N VAL A 176 17.57 13.04 -3.70
CA VAL A 176 16.24 12.52 -3.38
C VAL A 176 15.58 13.36 -2.31
N GLU A 177 16.28 13.65 -1.21
CA GLU A 177 15.77 14.48 -0.12
C GLU A 177 15.36 15.88 -0.60
N GLN A 178 16.21 16.54 -1.38
CA GLN A 178 15.92 17.87 -1.93
C GLN A 178 14.68 17.88 -2.82
N VAL A 179 14.55 16.87 -3.69
CA VAL A 179 13.40 16.71 -4.58
C VAL A 179 12.13 16.48 -3.78
N VAL A 180 12.14 15.52 -2.84
CA VAL A 180 10.99 15.20 -1.98
C VAL A 180 10.57 16.42 -1.16
N ALA A 181 11.51 17.10 -0.51
CA ALA A 181 11.23 18.29 0.29
C ALA A 181 10.65 19.44 -0.54
N SER A 182 11.21 19.69 -1.73
CA SER A 182 10.71 20.71 -2.64
C SER A 182 9.28 20.44 -3.09
N ILE A 183 8.97 19.19 -3.45
CA ILE A 183 7.63 18.77 -3.90
C ILE A 183 6.63 18.85 -2.74
N LEU A 184 6.98 18.33 -1.55
CA LEU A 184 6.11 18.40 -0.38
C LEU A 184 5.82 19.84 0.04
N LYS A 185 6.81 20.74 -0.07
CA LYS A 185 6.61 22.18 0.18
C LYS A 185 5.58 22.80 -0.76
N ARG A 186 5.57 22.41 -2.04
CA ARG A 186 4.57 22.87 -3.03
C ARG A 186 3.16 22.36 -2.73
N HIS A 187 3.03 21.15 -2.19
CA HIS A 187 1.74 20.54 -1.85
C HIS A 187 1.31 20.70 -0.39
N ARG A 188 2.03 21.51 0.40
CA ARG A 188 1.86 21.63 1.87
C ARG A 188 0.42 21.95 2.30
N GLU A 189 -0.27 22.82 1.58
CA GLU A 189 -1.63 23.24 1.91
C GLU A 189 -2.61 22.07 1.73
N ARG A 190 -2.39 21.25 0.71
CA ARG A 190 -3.20 20.07 0.44
C ARG A 190 -2.96 18.97 1.46
N VAL A 191 -1.71 18.73 1.83
CA VAL A 191 -1.30 17.80 2.90
C VAL A 191 -1.95 18.20 4.23
N ALA A 192 -1.90 19.48 4.58
CA ALA A 192 -2.51 20.02 5.81
C ALA A 192 -4.03 19.91 5.79
N ARG A 193 -4.68 20.26 4.68
CA ARG A 193 -6.15 20.15 4.52
C ARG A 193 -6.65 18.72 4.67
N LEU A 194 -5.86 17.74 4.22
CA LEU A 194 -6.16 16.30 4.36
C LEU A 194 -5.73 15.70 5.71
N ALA A 195 -5.32 16.55 6.67
CA ALA A 195 -4.87 16.18 8.00
C ALA A 195 -3.76 15.10 7.99
N VAL A 196 -2.89 15.14 6.97
CA VAL A 196 -1.72 14.25 6.90
C VAL A 196 -0.64 14.82 7.80
N ALA A 197 -0.36 14.14 8.91
CA ALA A 197 0.65 14.55 9.88
C ALA A 197 2.06 14.17 9.46
N GLU A 198 2.21 13.08 8.71
CA GLU A 198 3.50 12.54 8.32
C GLU A 198 3.46 11.98 6.90
N VAL A 199 4.50 12.30 6.13
CA VAL A 199 4.78 11.71 4.83
C VAL A 199 6.12 11.00 4.91
N GLU A 200 6.10 9.69 4.82
CA GLU A 200 7.28 8.83 4.77
C GLU A 200 7.54 8.42 3.32
N THR A 201 8.77 8.59 2.84
CA THR A 201 9.17 8.17 1.50
C THR A 201 10.29 7.16 1.62
N ARG A 202 10.16 6.02 0.93
CA ARG A 202 11.19 5.00 0.82
C ARG A 202 11.73 4.98 -0.61
N VAL A 203 13.05 5.08 -0.75
CA VAL A 203 13.75 4.98 -2.03
C VAL A 203 15.01 4.13 -1.83
N VAL A 204 15.30 3.23 -2.77
CA VAL A 204 16.58 2.52 -2.78
C VAL A 204 17.58 3.35 -3.58
N CYS A 205 18.69 3.71 -2.94
CA CYS A 205 19.75 4.54 -3.49
C CYS A 205 21.06 3.73 -3.59
N CYS A 206 21.81 3.92 -4.66
CA CYS A 206 23.18 3.42 -4.79
C CYS A 206 24.13 4.61 -4.82
N LEU A 207 25.15 4.66 -3.96
CA LEU A 207 26.12 5.77 -3.92
C LEU A 207 27.14 5.71 -5.06
N SER A 208 27.38 4.52 -5.61
CA SER A 208 28.22 4.24 -6.77
C SER A 208 27.82 2.89 -7.38
N SER A 209 28.27 2.60 -8.61
CA SER A 209 28.02 1.32 -9.30
C SER A 209 28.54 0.10 -8.52
N ASP A 210 29.57 0.30 -7.69
CA ASP A 210 30.30 -0.76 -7.01
C ASP A 210 29.88 -0.91 -5.53
N THR A 211 28.97 -0.06 -5.05
CA THR A 211 28.45 -0.11 -3.68
C THR A 211 27.12 -0.84 -3.61
N PRO A 212 26.89 -1.64 -2.56
CA PRO A 212 25.59 -2.28 -2.37
C PRO A 212 24.48 -1.23 -2.21
N PRO A 213 23.26 -1.53 -2.67
CA PRO A 213 22.12 -0.62 -2.54
C PRO A 213 21.78 -0.34 -1.08
N ILE A 214 21.46 0.92 -0.78
CA ILE A 214 21.03 1.39 0.54
C ILE A 214 19.57 1.84 0.41
N ALA A 215 18.68 1.23 1.18
CA ALA A 215 17.31 1.73 1.31
C ALA A 215 17.29 2.87 2.32
N ILE A 216 16.82 4.04 1.88
CA ILE A 216 16.56 5.22 2.73
C ILE A 216 15.06 5.46 2.86
#